data_AF-A0AAU2KQG7-F1
#
_entry.id   AF-A0AAU2KQG7-F1
#
_cell.length_a   1.000
_cell.length_b   1.000
_cell.length_c   1.000
_cell.angle_alpha   90.00
_cell.angle_beta   90.00
_cell.angle_gamma   90.00
#
_symmetry.space_group_name_H-M   'P 1'
#
loop_
_entity.id
_entity.type
_entity.pdbx_description
1 polymer ?
#
loop_
_entity_poly.entity_id
_entity_poly.type
_entity_poly.pdbx_seq_one_letter_code
_entity_poly.pdbx_strand_id
1 'polypeptide(L)'
;MGRPEAPVDHTVPALGELAQFLRDVRGGIPYSTLAERSQRGASPLKRAASGKTLPTWECVEGYLGACGISSGTPHHERARQLHSRAQEAWRRPSGSTAVPRPDLASSEADLSRALRDAYAAAGRPSLRVLSERAEGWNLSRSTAHRIVNGQAMPVDILQYLSFLQGCQVSRDRLPAWFAAWSRVRDVSPFAVFWLVQFHSSQFGPQYNEWARKQQVYPKPSWFDAAEAAIARRAANSPIDARRFVERLAA
;
A
#
# COMPACT_ATOMS: atom_id res chain seq x y z
N MET A 1 3.33 19.04 27.92
CA MET A 1 4.31 18.38 27.03
C MET A 1 3.54 17.48 26.07
N GLY A 2 3.47 17.84 24.80
CA GLY A 2 2.68 17.11 23.80
C GLY A 2 3.39 15.84 23.33
N ARG A 3 2.61 14.88 22.84
CA ARG A 3 3.11 13.66 22.20
C ARG A 3 4.15 14.01 21.12
N PRO A 4 5.31 13.33 21.07
CA PRO A 4 6.30 13.53 20.01
C PRO A 4 5.68 13.39 18.63
N GLU A 5 6.11 14.24 17.70
CA GLU A 5 5.69 14.11 16.31
C GLU A 5 6.21 12.78 15.75
N ALA A 6 5.35 12.03 15.06
CA ALA A 6 5.76 10.77 14.43
C ALA A 6 6.84 11.02 13.37
N PRO A 7 7.76 10.05 13.14
CA PRO A 7 8.74 10.14 12.06
C PRO A 7 8.09 10.45 10.71
N VAL A 8 8.82 11.14 9.84
CA VAL A 8 8.39 11.37 8.45
C VAL A 8 8.31 10.03 7.72
N ASP A 9 7.25 9.84 6.96
CA ASP A 9 7.08 8.67 6.10
C ASP A 9 7.91 8.85 4.82
N HIS A 10 8.87 7.94 4.60
CA HIS A 10 9.75 7.93 3.43
C HIS A 10 9.40 6.82 2.44
N THR A 11 8.20 6.21 2.54
CA THR A 11 7.71 5.18 1.60
C THR A 11 7.81 5.65 0.14
N VAL A 12 7.54 6.93 -0.11
CA VAL A 12 7.91 7.59 -1.37
C VAL A 12 9.02 8.59 -1.05
N PRO A 13 10.29 8.34 -1.43
CA PRO A 13 11.41 9.19 -1.03
C PRO A 13 11.20 10.68 -1.33
N ALA A 14 10.66 11.00 -2.50
CA ALA A 14 10.37 12.38 -2.89
C ALA A 14 9.31 13.07 -2.00
N LEU A 15 8.31 12.33 -1.48
CA LEU A 15 7.36 12.89 -0.51
C LEU A 15 8.00 13.08 0.86
N GLY A 16 8.82 12.11 1.29
CA GLY A 16 9.58 12.21 2.53
C GLY A 16 10.54 13.39 2.52
N GLU A 17 11.26 13.63 1.42
CA GLU A 17 12.13 14.79 1.23
C GLU A 17 11.36 16.11 1.34
N LEU A 18 10.20 16.23 0.68
CA LEU A 18 9.35 17.43 0.78
C LEU A 18 8.84 17.62 2.21
N ALA A 19 8.35 16.56 2.86
CA ALA A 19 7.80 16.64 4.21
C ALA A 19 8.87 16.99 5.25
N GLN A 20 10.08 16.42 5.12
CA GLN A 20 11.20 16.76 5.98
C GLN A 20 11.60 18.22 5.80
N PHE A 21 11.72 18.69 4.55
CA PHE A 21 12.01 20.10 4.25
C PHE A 21 10.97 21.06 4.89
N LEU A 22 9.68 20.73 4.84
CA LEU A 22 8.64 21.52 5.49
C LEU A 22 8.80 21.56 7.01
N ARG A 23 9.18 20.44 7.65
CA ARG A 23 9.46 20.40 9.09
C ARG A 23 10.70 21.23 9.46
N ASP A 24 11.75 21.16 8.64
CA ASP A 24 12.99 21.90 8.86
C ASP A 24 12.73 23.42 8.78
N VAL A 25 11.96 23.86 7.78
CA VAL A 25 11.53 25.25 7.64
C VAL A 25 10.63 25.71 8.78
N ARG A 26 9.72 24.85 9.26
CA ARG A 26 8.87 25.15 10.42
C ARG A 26 9.69 25.35 11.70
N GLY A 27 10.75 24.55 11.85
CA GLY A 27 11.53 24.49 13.08
C GLY A 27 10.64 24.28 14.31
N GLY A 28 10.75 25.20 15.28
CA GLY A 28 10.00 25.16 16.53
C GLY A 28 8.56 25.68 16.48
N ILE A 29 8.08 26.23 15.36
CA ILE A 29 6.74 26.85 15.29
C ILE A 29 5.67 25.78 15.49
N PRO A 30 4.80 25.86 16.51
CA PRO A 30 3.78 24.82 16.74
C PRO A 30 2.70 24.88 15.65
N TYR A 31 2.11 23.71 15.34
CA TYR A 31 1.07 23.61 14.31
C TYR A 31 -0.18 24.48 14.58
N SER A 32 -0.46 24.85 15.83
CA SER A 32 -1.54 25.80 16.18
C SER A 32 -1.24 27.20 15.64
N THR A 33 -0.03 27.71 15.90
CA THR A 33 0.43 28.99 15.36
C THR A 33 0.53 28.96 13.84
N LEU A 34 0.96 27.83 13.27
CA LEU A 34 1.00 27.66 11.81
C LEU A 34 -0.41 27.70 11.19
N ALA A 35 -1.40 27.10 11.86
CA ALA A 35 -2.79 27.10 11.44
C ALA A 35 -3.40 28.50 11.46
N GLU A 36 -3.16 29.26 12.53
CA GLU A 36 -3.59 30.65 12.66
C GLU A 36 -3.00 31.52 11.54
N ARG A 37 -1.68 31.43 11.31
CA ARG A 37 -0.98 32.25 10.31
C ARG A 37 -1.35 31.91 8.88
N SER A 38 -1.61 30.64 8.57
CA SER A 38 -1.98 30.19 7.22
C SER A 38 -3.49 30.27 6.95
N GLN A 39 -4.32 30.61 7.95
CA GLN A 39 -5.78 30.52 7.91
C GLN A 39 -6.28 29.12 7.48
N ARG A 40 -5.51 28.06 7.77
CA ARG A 40 -5.85 26.66 7.48
C ARG A 40 -5.94 25.87 8.78
N GLY A 41 -6.77 24.83 8.80
CA GLY A 41 -6.80 23.91 9.94
C GLY A 41 -5.44 23.19 10.15
N ALA A 42 -5.12 22.86 11.41
CA ALA A 42 -3.86 22.18 11.76
C ALA A 42 -3.72 20.77 11.11
N SER A 43 -4.83 20.11 10.79
CA SER A 43 -4.83 18.76 10.21
C SER A 43 -4.22 18.71 8.80
N PRO A 44 -4.63 19.54 7.81
CA PRO A 44 -3.93 19.69 6.53
C PRO A 44 -2.44 19.93 6.64
N LEU A 45 -1.99 20.80 7.55
CA LEU A 45 -0.58 21.14 7.74
C LEU A 45 0.23 19.97 8.28
N LYS A 46 -0.32 19.24 9.27
CA LYS A 46 0.28 17.99 9.77
C LYS A 46 0.37 16.93 8.69
N ARG A 47 -0.64 16.81 7.83
CA ARG A 47 -0.62 15.86 6.70
C ARG A 47 0.44 16.22 5.67
N ALA A 48 0.57 17.51 5.32
CA ALA A 48 1.59 18.00 4.41
C ALA A 48 3.02 17.66 4.90
N ALA A 49 3.25 17.77 6.21
CA ALA A 49 4.53 17.46 6.86
C ALA A 49 4.67 15.98 7.30
N SER A 50 3.83 15.06 6.82
CA SER A 50 3.88 13.66 7.24
C SER A 50 4.63 12.73 6.28
N GLY A 51 4.77 13.12 5.00
CA GLY A 51 5.30 12.27 3.94
C GLY A 51 4.29 11.26 3.36
N LYS A 52 3.09 11.14 3.94
CA LYS A 52 2.07 10.14 3.55
C LYS A 52 1.20 10.54 2.37
N THR A 53 1.17 11.82 2.02
CA THR A 53 0.28 12.37 0.99
C THR A 53 0.96 13.51 0.26
N LEU A 54 0.75 13.63 -1.05
CA LEU A 54 1.13 14.82 -1.79
C LEU A 54 0.22 16.00 -1.40
N PRO A 55 0.76 17.07 -0.77
CA PRO A 55 -0.01 18.30 -0.55
C PRO A 55 -0.24 19.07 -1.86
N THR A 56 -1.30 19.87 -1.92
CA THR A 56 -1.47 20.84 -3.02
C THR A 56 -0.39 21.92 -2.94
N TRP A 57 -0.04 22.54 -4.08
CA TRP A 57 0.94 23.64 -4.09
C TRP A 57 0.47 24.80 -3.21
N GLU A 58 -0.81 25.15 -3.26
CA GLU A 58 -1.45 26.18 -2.42
C GLU A 58 -1.30 25.89 -0.90
N CYS A 59 -1.29 24.61 -0.51
CA CYS A 59 -1.04 24.22 0.88
C CYS A 59 0.43 24.39 1.25
N VAL A 60 1.36 24.11 0.33
CA VAL A 60 2.80 24.32 0.53
C VAL A 60 3.11 25.81 0.64
N GLU A 61 2.58 26.64 -0.25
CA GLU A 61 2.74 28.10 -0.21
C GLU A 61 2.20 28.69 1.10
N GLY A 62 0.99 28.29 1.53
CA GLY A 62 0.44 28.74 2.80
C GLY A 62 1.29 28.30 4.01
N TYR A 63 1.89 27.11 3.95
CA TYR A 63 2.80 26.61 4.98
C TYR A 63 4.07 27.47 5.06
N LEU A 64 4.69 27.75 3.91
CA LEU A 64 5.89 28.59 3.80
C LEU A 64 5.61 30.02 4.26
N GLY A 65 4.51 30.62 3.81
CA GLY A 65 4.08 31.95 4.22
C GLY A 65 3.87 32.05 5.73
N ALA A 66 3.27 31.03 6.36
CA ALA A 66 3.11 30.98 7.82
C ALA A 66 4.45 30.86 8.58
N CYS A 67 5.49 30.34 7.93
CA CYS A 67 6.87 30.33 8.42
C CYS A 67 7.63 31.62 8.10
N GLY A 68 7.01 32.60 7.43
CA GLY A 68 7.67 33.84 7.00
C GLY A 68 8.51 33.70 5.72
N ILE A 69 8.34 32.62 4.96
CA ILE A 69 9.05 32.42 3.70
C ILE A 69 8.22 32.98 2.54
N SER A 70 8.74 34.04 1.93
CA SER A 70 8.12 34.72 0.78
C SER A 70 8.46 34.06 -0.56
N SER A 71 7.63 34.30 -1.57
CA SER A 71 7.87 33.92 -2.96
C SER A 71 9.19 34.50 -3.48
N GLY A 72 9.92 33.73 -4.29
CA GLY A 72 11.20 34.14 -4.87
C GLY A 72 12.42 33.96 -3.96
N THR A 73 12.23 33.53 -2.71
CA THR A 73 13.36 33.14 -1.84
C THR A 73 13.94 31.77 -2.26
N PRO A 74 15.22 31.49 -1.98
CA PRO A 74 15.82 30.17 -2.27
C PRO A 74 15.05 29.01 -1.63
N HIS A 75 14.46 29.22 -0.44
CA HIS A 75 13.65 28.21 0.23
C HIS A 75 12.32 27.98 -0.48
N HIS A 76 11.68 29.03 -0.99
CA HIS A 76 10.46 28.91 -1.78
C HIS A 76 10.72 28.17 -3.11
N GLU A 77 11.82 28.49 -3.80
CA GLU A 77 12.23 27.78 -5.01
C GLU A 77 12.55 26.31 -4.72
N ARG A 78 13.26 26.04 -3.62
CA ARG A 78 13.56 24.68 -3.18
C ARG A 78 12.29 23.89 -2.89
N ALA A 79 11.31 24.49 -2.20
CA ALA A 79 10.01 23.89 -1.95
C ALA A 79 9.28 23.56 -3.25
N ARG A 80 9.35 24.46 -4.25
CA ARG A 80 8.76 24.25 -5.57
C ARG A 80 9.42 23.08 -6.30
N GLN A 81 10.74 23.00 -6.30
CA GLN A 81 11.48 21.87 -6.88
C GLN A 81 11.12 20.54 -6.20
N LEU A 82 11.10 20.51 -4.87
CA LEU A 82 10.73 19.32 -4.10
C LEU A 82 9.27 18.94 -4.35
N HIS A 83 8.36 19.91 -4.43
CA HIS A 83 6.96 19.68 -4.76
C HIS A 83 6.79 19.13 -6.17
N SER A 84 7.51 19.66 -7.18
CA SER A 84 7.50 19.12 -8.53
C SER A 84 8.05 17.70 -8.58
N ARG A 85 9.17 17.39 -7.91
CA ARG A 85 9.71 16.01 -7.83
C ARG A 85 8.76 15.06 -7.11
N ALA A 86 8.15 15.51 -6.01
CA ALA A 86 7.13 14.76 -5.29
C ALA A 86 5.89 14.53 -6.16
N GLN A 87 5.46 15.55 -6.89
CA GLN A 87 4.35 15.50 -7.83
C GLN A 87 4.68 14.57 -9.00
N GLU A 88 5.90 14.56 -9.53
CA GLU A 88 6.33 13.63 -10.57
C GLU A 88 6.39 12.20 -10.04
N ALA A 89 6.96 11.97 -8.86
CA ALA A 89 6.97 10.65 -8.21
C ALA A 89 5.57 10.16 -7.84
N TRP A 90 4.63 11.09 -7.61
CA TRP A 90 3.23 10.80 -7.30
C TRP A 90 2.36 10.63 -8.55
N ARG A 91 2.57 11.47 -9.57
CA ARG A 91 1.92 11.44 -10.90
C ARG A 91 2.48 10.35 -11.79
N ARG A 92 3.68 9.87 -11.50
CA ARG A 92 4.19 8.57 -11.91
C ARG A 92 3.75 7.50 -10.88
N PRO A 93 2.48 7.05 -10.80
CA PRO A 93 2.30 5.63 -11.07
C PRO A 93 2.96 5.46 -12.44
N SER A 94 3.81 4.46 -12.60
CA SER A 94 4.37 4.18 -13.93
C SER A 94 3.22 4.35 -14.97
N GLY A 95 3.50 4.96 -16.12
CA GLY A 95 2.47 5.50 -17.02
C GLY A 95 1.43 4.46 -17.42
N SER A 96 0.53 4.76 -18.33
CA SER A 96 -0.34 3.74 -18.96
C SER A 96 0.42 2.54 -19.59
N THR A 97 1.75 2.53 -19.51
CA THR A 97 2.73 1.48 -19.86
C THR A 97 3.40 0.79 -18.66
N ALA A 98 3.01 1.10 -17.42
CA ALA A 98 3.49 0.41 -16.23
C ALA A 98 3.13 -1.05 -16.26
N VAL A 99 4.09 -1.88 -16.59
CA VAL A 99 3.97 -3.27 -16.20
C VAL A 99 4.20 -3.31 -14.69
N PRO A 100 3.21 -3.69 -13.87
CA PRO A 100 3.42 -3.84 -12.44
C PRO A 100 4.52 -4.87 -12.21
N ARG A 101 5.51 -4.56 -11.37
CA ARG A 101 6.65 -5.44 -11.05
C ARG A 101 6.64 -5.90 -9.59
N PRO A 102 5.65 -6.72 -9.18
CA PRO A 102 5.61 -7.26 -7.82
C PRO A 102 6.78 -8.20 -7.52
N ASP A 103 7.39 -8.80 -8.55
CA ASP A 103 8.60 -9.62 -8.46
C ASP A 103 9.77 -8.87 -7.81
N LEU A 104 9.87 -7.56 -8.02
CA LEU A 104 10.94 -6.71 -7.47
C LEU A 104 10.60 -6.11 -6.09
N ALA A 105 9.39 -6.36 -5.56
CA ALA A 105 9.02 -5.81 -4.26
C ALA A 105 9.70 -6.57 -3.12
N SER A 106 10.52 -5.84 -2.36
CA SER A 106 11.20 -6.29 -1.14
C SER A 106 10.78 -5.53 0.11
N SER A 107 9.98 -4.47 -0.03
CA SER A 107 9.45 -3.66 1.08
C SER A 107 7.97 -3.34 0.88
N GLU A 108 7.30 -2.89 1.95
CA GLU A 108 5.91 -2.39 1.88
C GLU A 108 5.79 -1.21 0.90
N ALA A 109 6.82 -0.37 0.82
CA ALA A 109 6.88 0.75 -0.12
C ALA A 109 6.92 0.29 -1.58
N ASP A 110 7.76 -0.69 -1.88
CA ASP A 110 7.84 -1.25 -3.23
C ASP A 110 6.54 -1.94 -3.64
N LEU A 111 5.90 -2.65 -2.70
CA LEU A 111 4.63 -3.31 -2.96
C LEU A 111 3.48 -2.31 -3.11
N SER A 112 3.46 -1.24 -2.31
CA SER A 112 2.52 -0.12 -2.46
C SER A 112 2.66 0.55 -3.84
N ARG A 113 3.89 0.73 -4.32
CA ARG A 113 4.16 1.23 -5.68
C ARG A 113 3.62 0.26 -6.73
N ALA A 114 3.91 -1.03 -6.61
CA ALA A 114 3.41 -2.04 -7.55
C ALA A 114 1.88 -2.02 -7.63
N LEU A 115 1.17 -1.93 -6.50
CA LEU A 115 -0.30 -1.83 -6.45
C LEU A 115 -0.82 -0.59 -7.19
N ARG A 116 -0.17 0.56 -7.03
CA ARG A 116 -0.52 1.79 -7.76
C ARG A 116 -0.26 1.65 -9.26
N ASP A 117 0.81 0.95 -9.64
CA ASP A 117 1.11 0.62 -11.03
C ASP A 117 0.05 -0.32 -11.63
N ALA A 118 -0.44 -1.31 -10.86
CA ALA A 118 -1.56 -2.16 -11.29
C ALA A 118 -2.86 -1.38 -11.50
N TYR A 119 -3.16 -0.44 -10.60
CA TYR A 119 -4.31 0.46 -10.75
C TYR A 119 -4.17 1.36 -11.99
N ALA A 120 -2.96 1.84 -12.27
CA ALA A 120 -2.68 2.61 -13.48
C ALA A 120 -2.81 1.78 -14.75
N ALA A 121 -2.25 0.57 -14.75
CA ALA A 121 -2.36 -0.40 -15.85
C ALA A 121 -3.80 -0.82 -16.13
N ALA A 122 -4.66 -0.83 -15.11
CA ALA A 122 -6.10 -1.07 -15.23
C ALA A 122 -6.89 0.10 -15.85
N GLY A 123 -6.20 1.19 -16.25
CA GLY A 123 -6.83 2.39 -16.79
C GLY A 123 -7.40 3.33 -15.73
N ARG A 124 -6.99 3.20 -14.46
CA ARG A 124 -7.44 4.02 -13.32
C ARG A 124 -8.98 4.07 -13.21
N PRO A 125 -9.66 2.91 -13.09
CA PRO A 125 -11.11 2.85 -12.97
C PRO A 125 -11.58 3.64 -11.75
N SER A 126 -12.80 4.19 -11.80
CA SER A 126 -13.34 4.90 -10.64
C SER A 126 -13.37 4.00 -9.39
N LEU A 127 -13.29 4.58 -8.20
CA LEU A 127 -13.29 3.80 -6.95
C LEU A 127 -14.55 2.94 -6.78
N ARG A 128 -15.66 3.38 -7.38
CA ARG A 128 -16.91 2.62 -7.45
C ARG A 128 -16.71 1.37 -8.31
N VAL A 129 -16.24 1.54 -9.54
CA VAL A 129 -15.97 0.43 -10.47
C VAL A 129 -14.93 -0.54 -9.91
N LEU A 130 -13.89 -0.02 -9.25
CA LEU A 130 -12.86 -0.84 -8.61
C LEU A 130 -13.44 -1.72 -7.50
N SER A 131 -14.32 -1.16 -6.66
CA SER A 131 -14.99 -1.86 -5.56
C SER A 131 -16.02 -2.87 -6.07
N GLU A 132 -16.80 -2.52 -7.11
CA GLU A 132 -17.76 -3.44 -7.75
C GLU A 132 -17.06 -4.64 -8.39
N ARG A 133 -15.91 -4.44 -9.05
CA ARG A 133 -15.10 -5.51 -9.65
C ARG A 133 -14.45 -6.45 -8.63
N ALA A 134 -14.28 -6.01 -7.39
CA ALA A 134 -13.64 -6.79 -6.32
C ALA A 134 -14.55 -7.91 -5.75
N GLU A 135 -15.57 -8.34 -6.51
CA GLU A 135 -16.61 -9.33 -6.17
C GLU A 135 -16.16 -10.38 -5.15
N GLY A 136 -16.89 -10.49 -4.04
CA GLY A 136 -16.68 -11.48 -2.98
C GLY A 136 -15.98 -10.97 -1.71
N TRP A 137 -15.30 -9.82 -1.75
CA TRP A 137 -14.54 -9.29 -0.62
C TRP A 137 -14.74 -7.78 -0.42
N ASN A 138 -14.78 -7.34 0.84
CA ASN A 138 -15.25 -6.00 1.21
C ASN A 138 -14.17 -4.90 1.00
N LEU A 139 -13.78 -4.65 -0.25
CA LEU A 139 -12.94 -3.49 -0.59
C LEU A 139 -13.81 -2.23 -0.59
N SER A 140 -13.92 -1.59 0.57
CA SER A 140 -14.64 -0.31 0.67
C SER A 140 -14.02 0.76 -0.23
N ARG A 141 -14.83 1.69 -0.75
CA ARG A 141 -14.35 2.85 -1.53
C ARG A 141 -13.30 3.68 -0.78
N SER A 142 -13.43 3.79 0.54
CA SER A 142 -12.47 4.50 1.39
C SER A 142 -11.12 3.77 1.45
N THR A 143 -11.13 2.45 1.61
CA THR A 143 -9.93 1.63 1.56
C THR A 143 -9.26 1.72 0.18
N ALA A 144 -10.03 1.54 -0.89
CA ALA A 144 -9.55 1.69 -2.25
C ALA A 144 -8.90 3.06 -2.47
N HIS A 145 -9.57 4.14 -2.05
CA HIS A 145 -9.02 5.50 -2.11
C HIS A 145 -7.66 5.59 -1.41
N ARG A 146 -7.54 5.03 -0.21
CA ARG A 146 -6.28 5.09 0.54
C ARG A 146 -5.17 4.29 -0.15
N ILE A 147 -5.46 3.12 -0.71
CA ILE A 147 -4.48 2.29 -1.41
C ILE A 147 -4.01 2.98 -2.70
N VAL A 148 -4.93 3.46 -3.56
CA VAL A 148 -4.54 4.12 -4.83
C VAL A 148 -3.74 5.39 -4.61
N ASN A 149 -3.98 6.07 -3.50
CA ASN A 149 -3.22 7.23 -3.06
C ASN A 149 -2.02 6.85 -2.17
N GLY A 150 -1.62 5.59 -2.04
CA GLY A 150 -0.46 5.21 -1.21
C GLY A 150 -0.54 5.60 0.28
N GLN A 151 -1.74 5.90 0.79
CA GLN A 151 -2.03 6.28 2.18
C GLN A 151 -2.23 5.08 3.11
N ALA A 152 -2.29 3.88 2.55
CA ALA A 152 -2.43 2.62 3.27
C ALA A 152 -1.91 1.46 2.43
N MET A 153 -1.29 0.50 3.11
CA MET A 153 -1.15 -0.86 2.59
C MET A 153 -2.43 -1.65 2.87
N PRO A 154 -2.79 -2.63 2.02
CA PRO A 154 -3.83 -3.58 2.35
C PRO A 154 -3.55 -4.25 3.69
N VAL A 155 -4.56 -4.29 4.57
CA VAL A 155 -4.38 -4.76 5.94
C VAL A 155 -4.16 -6.28 6.02
N ASP A 156 -4.83 -7.02 5.14
CA ASP A 156 -4.75 -8.47 5.05
C ASP A 156 -4.68 -8.93 3.58
N ILE A 157 -4.45 -10.23 3.39
CA ILE A 157 -4.34 -10.85 2.07
C ILE A 157 -5.65 -10.77 1.27
N LEU A 158 -6.81 -10.78 1.94
CA LEU A 158 -8.11 -10.74 1.27
C LEU A 158 -8.34 -9.37 0.65
N GLN A 159 -8.08 -8.29 1.40
CA GLN A 159 -8.14 -6.91 0.92
C GLN A 159 -7.13 -6.67 -0.21
N TYR A 160 -5.93 -7.26 -0.10
CA TYR A 160 -4.92 -7.22 -1.15
C TYR A 160 -5.44 -7.86 -2.45
N LEU A 161 -6.04 -9.04 -2.38
CA LEU A 161 -6.58 -9.73 -3.55
C LEU A 161 -7.81 -9.05 -4.13
N SER A 162 -8.68 -8.53 -3.26
CA SER A 162 -9.83 -7.71 -3.66
C SER A 162 -9.39 -6.55 -4.55
N PHE A 163 -8.29 -5.89 -4.17
CA PHE A 163 -7.73 -4.78 -4.91
C PHE A 163 -7.16 -5.22 -6.26
N LEU A 164 -6.41 -6.33 -6.30
CA LEU A 164 -5.86 -6.90 -7.55
C LEU A 164 -6.96 -7.34 -8.52
N GLN A 165 -8.02 -7.95 -8.00
CA GLN A 165 -9.21 -8.31 -8.76
C GLN A 165 -9.96 -7.07 -9.28
N GLY A 166 -10.11 -6.03 -8.45
CA GLY A 166 -10.66 -4.74 -8.86
C GLY A 166 -9.87 -4.10 -10.01
N CYS A 167 -8.54 -4.23 -9.96
CA CYS A 167 -7.62 -3.82 -11.03
C CYS A 167 -7.60 -4.79 -12.22
N GLN A 168 -8.37 -5.88 -12.19
CA GLN A 168 -8.42 -6.91 -13.23
C GLN A 168 -7.03 -7.49 -13.58
N VAL A 169 -6.18 -7.65 -12.56
CA VAL A 169 -4.89 -8.31 -12.74
C VAL A 169 -5.14 -9.73 -13.24
N SER A 170 -4.62 -10.02 -14.43
CA SER A 170 -4.81 -11.32 -15.06
C SER A 170 -4.25 -12.44 -14.19
N ARG A 171 -4.94 -13.58 -14.24
CA ARG A 171 -4.72 -14.70 -13.31
C ARG A 171 -3.27 -15.20 -13.38
N ASP A 172 -2.71 -15.35 -14.58
CA ASP A 172 -1.30 -15.71 -14.84
C ASP A 172 -0.26 -14.85 -14.11
N ARG A 173 -0.59 -13.60 -13.75
CA ARG A 173 0.31 -12.69 -13.05
C ARG A 173 0.20 -12.77 -11.53
N LEU A 174 -0.90 -13.29 -11.00
CA LEU A 174 -1.17 -13.37 -9.55
C LEU A 174 -0.07 -14.08 -8.74
N PRO A 175 0.60 -15.12 -9.26
CA PRO A 175 1.64 -15.77 -8.46
C PRO A 175 2.82 -14.87 -8.09
N ALA A 176 3.22 -13.95 -8.97
CA ALA A 176 4.24 -12.95 -8.64
C ALA A 176 3.78 -11.99 -7.53
N TRP A 177 2.48 -11.69 -7.48
CA TRP A 177 1.87 -10.90 -6.41
C TRP A 177 1.78 -11.65 -5.08
N PHE A 178 1.52 -12.96 -5.09
CA PHE A 178 1.56 -13.78 -3.88
C PHE A 178 2.97 -13.86 -3.29
N ALA A 179 3.97 -14.04 -4.15
CA ALA A 179 5.38 -14.04 -3.76
C ALA A 179 5.76 -12.71 -3.09
N ALA A 180 5.36 -11.59 -3.70
CA ALA A 180 5.61 -10.26 -3.18
C ALA A 180 4.99 -10.04 -1.81
N TRP A 181 3.72 -10.42 -1.63
CA TRP A 181 3.04 -10.32 -0.35
C TRP A 181 3.73 -11.15 0.73
N SER A 182 4.08 -12.39 0.41
CA SER A 182 4.75 -13.30 1.35
C SER A 182 6.10 -12.75 1.80
N ARG A 183 6.91 -12.22 0.88
CA ARG A 183 8.20 -11.59 1.22
C ARG A 183 8.04 -10.33 2.07
N VAL A 184 7.13 -9.45 1.70
CA VAL A 184 6.98 -8.13 2.31
C VAL A 184 6.33 -8.18 3.69
N ARG A 185 5.38 -9.10 3.88
CA ARG A 185 4.64 -9.26 5.14
C ARG A 185 5.21 -10.36 6.02
N ASP A 186 6.29 -11.02 5.59
CA ASP A 186 6.91 -12.16 6.26
C ASP A 186 5.89 -13.25 6.64
N VAL A 187 4.95 -13.51 5.72
CA VAL A 187 3.92 -14.55 5.91
C VAL A 187 4.25 -15.77 5.08
N SER A 188 4.03 -16.95 5.67
CA SER A 188 4.21 -18.21 4.96
C SER A 188 3.34 -18.23 3.69
N PRO A 189 3.92 -18.54 2.52
CA PRO A 189 3.16 -18.71 1.28
C PRO A 189 2.00 -19.71 1.43
N PHE A 190 2.13 -20.71 2.30
CA PHE A 190 1.06 -21.68 2.57
C PHE A 190 -0.10 -21.11 3.38
N ALA A 191 0.14 -20.16 4.28
CA ALA A 191 -0.94 -19.44 4.95
C ALA A 191 -1.73 -18.61 3.94
N VAL A 192 -1.03 -17.98 2.98
CA VAL A 192 -1.64 -17.27 1.85
C VAL A 192 -2.46 -18.23 0.99
N PHE A 193 -1.90 -19.39 0.61
CA PHE A 193 -2.60 -20.41 -0.17
C PHE A 193 -3.91 -20.87 0.47
N TRP A 194 -3.85 -21.24 1.75
CA TRP A 194 -5.01 -21.76 2.46
C TRP A 194 -6.11 -20.71 2.59
N LEU A 195 -5.75 -19.47 2.94
CA LEU A 195 -6.71 -18.37 2.96
C LEU A 195 -7.34 -18.16 1.57
N VAL A 196 -6.55 -18.27 0.51
CA VAL A 196 -7.01 -18.08 -0.86
C VAL A 196 -7.90 -19.21 -1.39
N GLN A 197 -7.54 -20.48 -1.14
CA GLN A 197 -8.33 -21.66 -1.49
C GLN A 197 -9.68 -21.68 -0.79
N PHE A 198 -9.70 -21.37 0.51
CA PHE A 198 -10.90 -21.49 1.33
C PHE A 198 -11.91 -20.37 1.05
N HIS A 199 -11.40 -19.19 0.73
CA HIS A 199 -12.20 -18.02 0.50
C HIS A 199 -12.52 -17.85 -1.00
N SER A 200 -11.70 -18.37 -1.91
CA SER A 200 -11.95 -18.22 -3.34
C SER A 200 -11.61 -19.47 -4.16
N SER A 201 -12.62 -20.05 -4.81
CA SER A 201 -12.44 -21.15 -5.77
C SER A 201 -11.63 -20.73 -7.02
N GLN A 202 -11.41 -19.43 -7.21
CA GLN A 202 -10.87 -18.84 -8.43
C GLN A 202 -9.33 -18.78 -8.51
N PHE A 203 -8.61 -18.79 -7.38
CA PHE A 203 -7.16 -18.53 -7.34
C PHE A 203 -6.30 -19.75 -6.95
N GLY A 204 -6.92 -20.82 -6.45
CA GLY A 204 -6.22 -22.02 -5.95
C GLY A 204 -5.30 -22.75 -6.96
N PRO A 205 -5.72 -22.99 -8.22
CA PRO A 205 -4.93 -23.77 -9.18
C PRO A 205 -3.58 -23.15 -9.58
N GLN A 206 -3.52 -21.83 -9.74
CA GLN A 206 -2.30 -21.15 -10.22
C GLN A 206 -1.28 -20.92 -9.13
N TYR A 207 -1.73 -20.69 -7.89
CA TYR A 207 -0.82 -20.69 -6.75
C TYR A 207 -0.09 -22.04 -6.67
N ASN A 208 -0.83 -23.15 -6.81
CA ASN A 208 -0.26 -24.50 -6.78
C ASN A 208 0.77 -24.72 -7.87
N GLU A 209 0.51 -24.23 -9.08
CA GLU A 209 1.43 -24.35 -10.19
C GLU A 209 2.71 -23.53 -9.97
N TRP A 210 2.59 -22.30 -9.47
CA TRP A 210 3.75 -21.45 -9.15
C TRP A 210 4.58 -22.01 -8.00
N ALA A 211 3.94 -22.44 -6.91
CA ALA A 211 4.62 -23.04 -5.75
C ALA A 211 5.41 -24.29 -6.16
N ARG A 212 4.86 -25.10 -7.09
CA ARG A 212 5.57 -26.24 -7.69
C ARG A 212 6.72 -25.81 -8.60
N LYS A 213 6.51 -24.83 -9.49
CA LYS A 213 7.48 -24.40 -10.50
C LYS A 213 8.70 -23.69 -9.92
N GLN A 214 8.52 -22.91 -8.86
CA GLN A 214 9.59 -22.08 -8.33
C GLN A 214 10.62 -22.88 -7.52
N GLN A 215 10.32 -24.12 -7.08
CA GLN A 215 11.18 -24.88 -6.13
C GLN A 215 11.65 -24.05 -4.92
N VAL A 216 10.99 -22.92 -4.62
CA VAL A 216 11.49 -21.89 -3.69
C VAL A 216 11.46 -22.37 -2.24
N TYR A 217 10.91 -23.56 -1.96
CA TYR A 217 11.03 -24.21 -0.66
C TYR A 217 11.27 -25.72 -0.82
N PRO A 218 12.23 -26.32 -0.08
CA PRO A 218 12.14 -27.75 0.19
C PRO A 218 10.83 -27.97 0.97
N LYS A 219 9.98 -28.86 0.45
CA LYS A 219 8.72 -29.28 1.06
C LYS A 219 8.99 -29.63 2.53
N PRO A 220 8.55 -28.83 3.52
CA PRO A 220 8.86 -29.10 4.92
C PRO A 220 8.34 -30.50 5.30
N SER A 221 9.04 -31.24 6.15
CA SER A 221 8.65 -32.63 6.48
C SER A 221 7.25 -32.75 7.09
N TRP A 222 6.74 -31.67 7.71
CA TRP A 222 5.39 -31.59 8.25
C TRP A 222 4.31 -31.31 7.18
N PHE A 223 4.70 -30.96 5.95
CA PHE A 223 3.80 -30.55 4.87
C PHE A 223 2.78 -31.62 4.48
N ASP A 224 3.25 -32.86 4.22
CA ASP A 224 2.36 -33.97 3.85
C ASP A 224 1.39 -34.33 4.97
N ALA A 225 1.87 -34.24 6.23
CA ALA A 225 1.07 -34.49 7.40
C ALA A 225 -0.01 -33.41 7.62
N ALA A 226 0.34 -32.13 7.43
CA ALA A 226 -0.59 -31.02 7.54
C ALA A 226 -1.61 -31.01 6.40
N GLU A 227 -1.19 -31.24 5.15
CA GLU A 227 -2.08 -31.36 3.99
C GLU A 227 -3.10 -32.49 4.20
N ALA A 228 -2.65 -33.66 4.65
CA ALA A 228 -3.53 -34.78 4.97
C ALA A 228 -4.42 -34.53 6.20
N ALA A 229 -3.94 -33.83 7.22
CA ALA A 229 -4.73 -33.51 8.42
C ALA A 229 -5.81 -32.46 8.14
N ILE A 230 -5.50 -31.47 7.30
CA ILE A 230 -6.43 -30.41 6.94
C ILE A 230 -7.45 -30.91 5.91
N ALA A 231 -7.05 -31.72 4.91
CA ALA A 231 -8.01 -32.37 3.99
C ALA A 231 -9.03 -33.24 4.74
N ARG A 232 -8.58 -33.97 5.78
CA ARG A 232 -9.45 -34.73 6.68
C ARG A 232 -10.39 -33.84 7.50
N ARG A 233 -9.94 -32.66 7.94
CA ARG A 233 -10.77 -31.71 8.71
C ARG A 233 -11.78 -30.96 7.83
N ALA A 234 -11.39 -30.55 6.63
CA ALA A 234 -12.26 -29.89 5.67
C ALA A 234 -13.41 -30.80 5.19
N ALA A 235 -13.17 -32.10 5.11
CA ALA A 235 -14.21 -33.10 4.84
C ALA A 235 -15.25 -33.21 5.97
N ASN A 236 -14.90 -32.83 7.21
CA ASN A 236 -15.74 -32.99 8.40
C ASN A 236 -16.39 -31.68 8.88
N SER A 237 -15.72 -30.53 8.76
CA SER A 237 -16.25 -29.21 9.17
C SER A 237 -15.42 -28.08 8.55
N PRO A 238 -15.99 -27.29 7.62
CA PRO A 238 -15.30 -26.16 7.01
C PRO A 238 -14.88 -25.07 8.02
N ILE A 239 -15.63 -24.89 9.10
CA ILE A 239 -15.40 -23.82 10.09
C ILE A 239 -14.21 -24.14 11.01
N ASP A 240 -13.97 -25.40 11.33
CA ASP A 240 -12.86 -25.81 12.22
C ASP A 240 -11.50 -25.81 11.51
N ALA A 241 -11.50 -26.10 10.21
CA ALA A 241 -10.31 -25.94 9.36
C ALA A 241 -9.85 -24.48 9.36
N ARG A 242 -10.78 -23.52 9.30
CA ARG A 242 -10.50 -22.08 9.33
C ARG A 242 -9.81 -21.64 10.62
N ARG A 243 -10.34 -21.98 11.79
CA ARG A 243 -9.73 -21.63 13.10
C ARG A 243 -8.38 -22.29 13.35
N PHE A 244 -8.10 -23.40 12.69
CA PHE A 244 -6.81 -24.08 12.76
C PHE A 244 -5.76 -23.35 11.90
N VAL A 245 -6.12 -22.95 10.69
CA VAL A 245 -5.24 -22.17 9.80
C VAL A 245 -4.99 -20.76 10.35
N GLU A 246 -6.01 -20.09 10.88
CA GLU A 246 -5.85 -18.77 11.52
C GLU A 246 -4.87 -18.82 12.71
N ARG A 247 -4.77 -19.96 13.41
CA ARG A 247 -3.77 -20.19 14.47
C ARG A 247 -2.36 -20.51 13.98
N LEU A 248 -2.21 -21.00 12.75
CA LEU A 248 -0.91 -21.23 12.11
C LEU A 248 -0.35 -19.96 11.45
N ALA A 249 -1.22 -18.99 11.19
CA ALA A 249 -0.87 -17.71 10.57
C ALA A 249 -0.62 -16.58 11.59
N ALA A 250 -0.90 -16.82 12.87
CA ALA A 250 -0.66 -15.91 14.00
C ALA A 250 0.63 -16.30 14.74
#